data_AF-A0A1I5Q7G3-F1
#
_entry.id   AF-A0A1I5Q7G3-F1
#
_cell.length_a   1.000
_cell.length_b   1.000
_cell.length_c   1.000
_cell.angle_alpha   90.00
_cell.angle_beta   90.00
_cell.angle_gamma   90.00
#
_symmetry.space_group_name_H-M   'P 1'
#
loop_
_entity.id
_entity.type
_entity.pdbx_description
1 polymer ?
#
loop_
_entity_poly.entity_id
_entity_poly.type
_entity_poly.pdbx_seq_one_letter_code
_entity_poly.pdbx_strand_id
1 'polypeptide(L)'
;MLSVLDYIMEQSASVSLFIQLIILVILVVLLRKTTQLVDYKYIVTINTLNERYEHILTTRIATINNQASDCSLQDYLLDRQPTVYHGEVTNNQLVIDKEHRQYTLSKRELEPFFFALSQIKTVIQSKSPHRRPYLMLEMQNPLLLVSLIDKNQWDQLEHVFTRKQLAPVVYLAVRQVELAWDQLLVTDQLYVRDVFKDYGRSGMEKLAVYLTRRERRVLKALEKKIRTN
;
A
#
# COMPACT_ATOMS: atom_id res chain seq x y z
N MET A 1 -42.28 61.90 3.00
CA MET A 1 -40.93 61.63 3.54
C MET A 1 -40.80 60.21 4.08
N LEU A 2 -41.73 59.74 4.93
CA LEU A 2 -41.77 58.33 5.40
C LEU A 2 -41.80 57.31 4.23
N SER A 3 -42.62 57.52 3.20
CA SER A 3 -42.71 56.62 2.03
C SER A 3 -41.43 56.51 1.19
N VAL A 4 -40.56 57.52 1.22
CA VAL A 4 -39.30 57.53 0.47
C VAL A 4 -38.22 56.80 1.26
N LEU A 5 -38.22 56.94 2.59
CA LEU A 5 -37.30 56.20 3.47
C LEU A 5 -37.62 54.71 3.47
N ASP A 6 -38.89 54.33 3.51
CA ASP A 6 -39.30 52.91 3.42
C ASP A 6 -38.91 52.30 2.06
N TYR A 7 -39.11 53.03 0.96
CA TYR A 7 -38.68 52.58 -0.37
C TYR A 7 -37.16 52.43 -0.51
N ILE A 8 -36.37 53.36 0.07
CA ILE A 8 -34.90 53.27 0.07
C ILE A 8 -34.42 52.12 0.98
N MET A 9 -35.06 51.92 2.14
CA MET A 9 -34.74 50.79 3.03
C MET A 9 -35.12 49.44 2.41
N GLU A 10 -36.26 49.33 1.74
CA GLU A 10 -36.70 48.12 1.05
C GLU A 10 -35.81 47.81 -0.18
N GLN A 11 -35.47 48.82 -0.99
CA GLN A 11 -34.50 48.65 -2.07
C GLN A 11 -33.13 48.24 -1.54
N SER A 12 -32.61 48.89 -0.49
CA SER A 12 -31.30 48.54 0.07
C SER A 12 -31.27 47.13 0.67
N ALA A 13 -32.36 46.67 1.29
CA ALA A 13 -32.49 45.30 1.78
C ALA A 13 -32.52 44.28 0.61
N SER A 14 -33.26 44.57 -0.46
CA SER A 14 -33.33 43.71 -1.65
C SER A 14 -31.98 43.62 -2.38
N VAL A 15 -31.25 44.74 -2.50
CA VAL A 15 -29.92 44.81 -3.10
C VAL A 15 -28.90 44.06 -2.23
N SER A 16 -28.98 44.19 -0.90
CA SER A 16 -28.13 43.44 0.03
C SER A 16 -28.32 41.93 -0.08
N LEU A 17 -29.58 41.46 -0.11
CA LEU A 17 -29.90 40.04 -0.30
C LEU A 17 -29.41 39.51 -1.66
N PHE A 18 -29.57 40.31 -2.72
CA PHE A 18 -29.08 39.95 -4.06
C PHE A 18 -27.56 39.82 -4.10
N ILE A 19 -26.82 40.75 -3.48
CA ILE A 19 -25.36 40.68 -3.35
C ILE A 19 -24.93 39.47 -2.51
N GLN A 20 -25.61 39.21 -1.38
CA GLN A 20 -25.34 38.03 -0.55
C GLN A 20 -25.56 36.72 -1.32
N LEU A 21 -26.62 36.65 -2.15
CA LEU A 21 -26.87 35.50 -3.01
C LEU A 21 -25.76 35.32 -4.05
N ILE A 22 -25.28 36.40 -4.68
CA ILE A 22 -24.15 36.34 -5.61
C ILE A 22 -22.89 35.83 -4.89
N ILE A 23 -22.58 36.36 -3.71
CA ILE A 23 -21.42 35.92 -2.92
C ILE A 23 -21.55 34.44 -2.54
N LEU A 24 -22.74 33.99 -2.12
CA LEU A 24 -23.01 32.59 -1.82
C LEU A 24 -22.78 31.69 -3.04
N VAL A 25 -23.28 32.08 -4.21
CA VAL A 25 -23.06 31.33 -5.46
C VAL A 25 -21.58 31.26 -5.80
N ILE A 26 -20.84 32.37 -5.69
CA ILE A 26 -19.39 32.39 -5.91
C ILE A 26 -18.68 31.44 -4.93
N LEU A 27 -19.03 31.48 -3.64
CA LEU A 27 -18.45 30.59 -2.63
C LEU A 27 -18.72 29.11 -2.94
N VAL A 28 -19.95 28.77 -3.35
CA VAL A 28 -20.30 27.40 -3.75
C VAL A 28 -19.51 26.94 -4.98
N VAL A 29 -19.36 27.80 -5.98
CA VAL A 29 -18.55 27.50 -7.18
C VAL A 29 -17.08 27.33 -6.83
N LEU A 30 -16.52 28.20 -6.00
CA LEU A 30 -15.13 28.11 -5.52
C LEU A 30 -14.91 26.81 -4.74
N LEU A 31 -15.80 26.48 -3.80
CA LEU A 31 -15.73 25.23 -3.03
C LEU A 31 -15.80 23.99 -3.93
N ARG A 32 -16.66 24.01 -4.95
CA ARG A 32 -16.74 22.93 -5.93
C ARG A 32 -15.45 22.81 -6.74
N LYS A 33 -14.87 23.93 -7.18
CA LYS A 33 -13.61 23.94 -7.95
C LYS A 33 -12.42 23.50 -7.11
N THR A 34 -12.32 23.92 -5.85
CA THR A 34 -11.24 23.46 -4.95
C THR A 34 -11.36 21.97 -4.68
N THR A 35 -12.58 21.46 -4.46
CA THR A 35 -12.81 20.01 -4.30
C THR A 35 -12.38 19.24 -5.55
N GLN A 36 -12.76 19.71 -6.75
CA GLN A 36 -12.34 19.11 -8.02
C GLN A 36 -10.81 19.10 -8.21
N LEU A 37 -10.13 20.18 -7.84
CA LEU A 37 -8.67 20.27 -7.92
C LEU A 37 -7.98 19.30 -6.95
N VAL A 38 -8.51 19.14 -5.73
CA VAL A 38 -8.02 18.18 -4.75
C VAL A 38 -8.22 16.75 -5.27
N ASP A 39 -9.41 16.43 -5.78
CA ASP A 39 -9.72 15.12 -6.37
C ASP A 39 -8.79 14.81 -7.55
N TYR A 40 -8.59 15.77 -8.46
CA TYR A 40 -7.69 15.60 -9.60
C TYR A 40 -6.25 15.33 -9.15
N LYS A 41 -5.72 16.13 -8.21
CA LYS A 41 -4.37 15.92 -7.68
C LYS A 41 -4.22 14.54 -7.02
N TYR A 42 -5.27 14.08 -6.34
CA TYR A 42 -5.28 12.78 -5.71
C TYR A 42 -5.29 11.63 -6.74
N ILE A 43 -6.09 11.74 -7.80
CA ILE A 43 -6.11 10.79 -8.93
C ILE A 43 -4.72 10.69 -9.58
N VAL A 44 -4.11 11.83 -9.90
CA VAL A 44 -2.75 11.87 -10.49
C VAL A 44 -1.74 11.18 -9.58
N THR A 45 -1.80 11.45 -8.27
CA THR A 45 -0.91 10.82 -7.29
C THR A 45 -1.06 9.30 -7.30
N ILE A 46 -2.29 8.78 -7.34
CA ILE A 46 -2.54 7.33 -7.39
C ILE A 46 -2.02 6.73 -8.69
N ASN A 47 -2.28 7.36 -9.83
CA ASN A 47 -1.83 6.85 -11.13
C ASN A 47 -0.29 6.79 -11.18
N THR A 48 0.40 7.84 -10.75
CA THR A 48 1.87 7.84 -10.67
C THR A 48 2.40 6.77 -9.71
N LEU A 49 1.71 6.52 -8.58
CA LEU A 49 2.09 5.44 -7.68
C LEU A 49 1.88 4.06 -8.31
N ASN A 50 0.77 3.86 -9.01
CA ASN A 50 0.46 2.61 -9.71
C ASN A 50 1.50 2.34 -10.80
N GLU A 51 1.78 3.31 -11.68
CA GLU A 51 2.79 3.21 -12.74
C GLU A 51 4.16 2.87 -12.17
N ARG A 52 4.58 3.57 -11.11
CA ARG A 52 5.87 3.30 -10.46
C ARG A 52 5.93 1.91 -9.86
N TYR A 53 4.87 1.50 -9.18
CA TYR A 53 4.79 0.21 -8.53
C TYR A 53 4.78 -0.93 -9.54
N GLU A 54 3.98 -0.81 -10.60
CA GLU A 54 3.93 -1.73 -11.74
C GLU A 54 5.31 -1.86 -12.38
N HIS A 55 5.93 -0.73 -12.74
CA HIS A 55 7.26 -0.73 -13.36
C HIS A 55 8.27 -1.51 -12.51
N ILE A 56 8.30 -1.30 -11.19
CA ILE A 56 9.25 -2.01 -10.32
C ILE A 56 8.96 -3.51 -10.27
N LEU A 57 7.69 -3.91 -10.21
CA LEU A 57 7.29 -5.31 -10.18
C LEU A 57 7.62 -6.06 -11.47
N THR A 58 7.45 -5.41 -12.62
CA THR A 58 7.65 -6.02 -13.95
C THR A 58 9.08 -5.88 -14.47
N THR A 59 9.91 -5.05 -13.84
CA THR A 59 11.33 -4.93 -14.22
C THR A 59 12.03 -6.27 -13.96
N ARG A 60 12.80 -6.72 -14.96
CA ARG A 60 13.56 -7.97 -14.91
C ARG A 60 14.68 -7.89 -13.89
N ILE A 61 14.86 -8.94 -13.09
CA ILE A 61 15.91 -9.01 -12.07
C ILE A 61 17.24 -9.39 -12.73
N ALA A 62 18.34 -8.76 -12.30
CA ALA A 62 19.68 -9.13 -12.76
C ALA A 62 20.14 -10.48 -12.18
N THR A 63 20.82 -11.29 -12.99
CA THR A 63 21.54 -12.48 -12.50
C THR A 63 22.94 -12.08 -12.02
N ILE A 64 23.54 -12.87 -11.12
CA ILE A 64 24.91 -12.64 -10.62
C ILE A 64 25.95 -12.50 -11.75
N ASN A 65 25.69 -13.10 -12.92
CA ASN A 65 26.56 -13.05 -14.09
C ASN A 65 26.21 -11.92 -15.09
N ASN A 66 25.44 -10.90 -14.68
CA ASN A 66 24.98 -9.78 -15.52
C ASN A 66 24.24 -10.21 -16.80
N GLN A 67 23.68 -11.42 -16.84
CA GLN A 67 22.76 -11.82 -17.90
C GLN A 67 21.36 -11.35 -17.51
N ALA A 68 20.64 -10.75 -18.45
CA ALA A 68 19.24 -10.39 -18.24
C ALA A 68 18.44 -11.65 -17.95
N SER A 69 17.77 -11.69 -16.79
CA SER A 69 16.80 -12.74 -16.48
C SER A 69 15.51 -12.51 -17.26
N ASP A 70 14.75 -13.58 -17.54
CA ASP A 70 13.36 -13.47 -17.94
C ASP A 70 12.40 -13.36 -16.72
N CYS A 71 12.91 -13.50 -15.50
CA CYS A 71 12.14 -13.43 -14.25
C CYS A 71 12.02 -11.98 -13.75
N SER A 72 10.78 -11.50 -13.58
CA SER A 72 10.47 -10.24 -12.93
C SER A 72 10.38 -10.37 -11.39
N LEU A 73 10.38 -9.25 -10.67
CA LEU A 73 10.16 -9.26 -9.22
C LEU A 73 8.79 -9.86 -8.87
N GLN A 74 7.77 -9.61 -9.67
CA GLN A 74 6.45 -10.21 -9.47
C GLN A 74 6.48 -11.73 -9.63
N ASP A 75 7.13 -12.24 -10.68
CA ASP A 75 7.25 -13.69 -10.92
C ASP A 75 8.01 -14.37 -9.78
N TYR A 76 9.06 -13.71 -9.28
CA TYR A 76 9.79 -14.17 -8.11
C TYR A 76 8.90 -14.22 -6.86
N LEU A 77 8.16 -13.15 -6.55
CA LEU A 77 7.34 -13.08 -5.33
C LEU A 77 6.12 -14.01 -5.35
N LEU A 78 5.61 -14.36 -6.52
CA LEU A 78 4.49 -15.28 -6.68
C LEU A 78 4.91 -16.73 -6.86
N ASP A 79 6.19 -16.98 -7.09
CA ASP A 79 6.72 -18.33 -7.14
C ASP A 79 6.81 -18.92 -5.73
N ARG A 80 5.90 -19.86 -5.45
CA ARG A 80 5.73 -20.47 -4.13
C ARG A 80 6.69 -21.63 -3.87
N GLN A 81 7.67 -21.85 -4.75
CA GLN A 81 8.69 -22.87 -4.54
C GLN A 81 9.56 -22.51 -3.32
N PRO A 82 9.99 -23.50 -2.52
CA PRO A 82 10.87 -23.27 -1.38
C PRO A 82 12.16 -22.64 -1.88
N THR A 83 12.31 -21.34 -1.66
CA THR A 83 13.54 -20.63 -1.97
C THR A 83 14.57 -21.05 -0.93
N VAL A 84 15.49 -21.92 -1.29
CA VAL A 84 16.58 -22.32 -0.40
C VAL A 84 17.68 -21.28 -0.55
N TYR A 85 17.86 -20.44 0.46
CA TYR A 85 18.88 -19.40 0.45
C TYR A 85 20.25 -19.98 0.82
N HIS A 86 21.24 -19.91 -0.10
CA HIS A 86 22.62 -20.33 0.19
C HIS A 86 23.69 -19.25 -0.03
N GLY A 87 23.33 -17.96 -0.04
CA GLY A 87 24.29 -16.87 -0.22
C GLY A 87 24.88 -16.31 1.08
N GLU A 88 26.19 -15.98 1.07
CA GLU A 88 26.75 -15.03 2.03
C GLU A 88 25.98 -13.70 1.91
N VAL A 89 25.43 -13.23 3.03
CA VAL A 89 24.84 -11.90 3.13
C VAL A 89 25.98 -10.88 3.04
N THR A 90 26.39 -10.52 1.83
CA THR A 90 27.11 -9.26 1.67
C THR A 90 26.11 -8.16 1.99
N ASN A 91 26.47 -7.23 2.89
CA ASN A 91 25.59 -6.24 3.56
C ASN A 91 24.64 -5.39 2.67
N ASN A 92 24.64 -5.57 1.35
CA ASN A 92 23.92 -4.76 0.36
C ASN A 92 23.12 -5.57 -0.68
N GLN A 93 23.11 -6.91 -0.64
CA GLN A 93 22.44 -7.74 -1.66
C GLN A 93 21.64 -8.88 -1.04
N LEU A 94 20.46 -9.13 -1.59
CA LEU A 94 19.64 -10.30 -1.31
C LEU A 94 19.92 -11.34 -2.40
N VAL A 95 20.46 -12.50 -2.03
CA VAL A 95 20.80 -13.60 -2.97
C VAL A 95 19.66 -14.61 -2.96
N ILE A 96 19.12 -14.97 -4.12
CA ILE A 96 18.00 -15.90 -4.27
C ILE A 96 18.47 -17.06 -5.14
N ASP A 97 18.39 -18.29 -4.63
CA ASP A 97 18.61 -19.48 -5.47
C ASP A 97 17.26 -19.99 -5.97
N LYS A 98 17.11 -20.04 -7.31
CA LYS A 98 15.94 -20.59 -7.99
C LYS A 98 16.38 -21.32 -9.25
N GLU A 99 15.83 -22.51 -9.50
CA GLU A 99 16.09 -23.30 -10.73
C GLU A 99 17.60 -23.51 -11.02
N HIS A 100 18.40 -23.74 -9.98
CA HIS A 100 19.86 -23.85 -10.08
C HIS A 100 20.58 -22.56 -10.56
N ARG A 101 19.90 -21.41 -10.52
CA ARG A 101 20.44 -20.08 -10.81
C ARG A 101 20.37 -19.21 -9.56
N GLN A 102 21.40 -18.39 -9.39
CA GLN A 102 21.45 -17.39 -8.33
C GLN A 102 21.07 -16.02 -8.90
N TYR A 103 20.09 -15.38 -8.27
CA TYR A 103 19.67 -14.01 -8.57
C TYR A 103 20.13 -13.10 -7.43
N THR A 104 20.52 -11.87 -7.77
CA THR A 104 20.83 -10.85 -6.78
C THR A 104 19.93 -9.66 -6.94
N LEU A 105 19.32 -9.25 -5.83
CA LEU A 105 18.58 -8.01 -5.73
C LEU A 105 19.36 -7.07 -4.82
N SER A 106 19.94 -6.03 -5.42
CA SER A 106 20.67 -5.03 -4.64
C SER A 106 19.69 -4.17 -3.83
N LYS A 107 20.17 -3.67 -2.69
CA LYS A 107 19.42 -2.70 -1.89
C LYS A 107 18.93 -1.50 -2.72
N ARG A 108 19.72 -1.05 -3.70
CA ARG A 108 19.37 0.07 -4.59
C ARG A 108 18.14 -0.21 -5.47
N GLU A 109 17.91 -1.46 -5.84
CA GLU A 109 16.76 -1.88 -6.64
C GLU A 109 15.52 -2.10 -5.76
N LEU A 110 15.72 -2.57 -4.53
CA LEU A 110 14.66 -2.81 -3.55
C LEU A 110 14.17 -1.53 -2.85
N GLU A 111 15.03 -0.54 -2.61
CA GLU A 111 14.66 0.72 -1.94
C GLU A 111 13.49 1.45 -2.63
N PRO A 112 13.46 1.61 -3.97
CA PRO A 112 12.31 2.16 -4.68
C PRO A 112 11.02 1.40 -4.42
N PHE A 113 11.08 0.07 -4.29
CA PHE A 113 9.93 -0.78 -4.01
C PHE A 113 9.37 -0.52 -2.60
N PHE A 114 10.22 -0.62 -1.57
CA PHE A 114 9.82 -0.34 -0.19
C PHE A 114 9.33 1.10 0.00
N PHE A 115 9.94 2.05 -0.70
CA PHE A 115 9.49 3.43 -0.72
C PHE A 115 8.08 3.56 -1.34
N ALA A 116 7.83 2.93 -2.49
CA ALA A 116 6.51 2.92 -3.11
C ALA A 116 5.45 2.30 -2.17
N LEU A 117 5.77 1.19 -1.49
CA LEU A 117 4.89 0.58 -0.49
C LEU A 117 4.58 1.54 0.69
N SER A 118 5.56 2.33 1.14
CA SER A 118 5.32 3.33 2.19
C SER A 118 4.33 4.42 1.75
N GLN A 119 4.40 4.84 0.49
CA GLN A 119 3.47 5.81 -0.09
C GLN A 119 2.08 5.20 -0.24
N ILE A 120 1.98 3.97 -0.76
CA ILE A 120 0.73 3.20 -0.87
C ILE A 120 0.05 3.06 0.50
N LYS A 121 0.78 2.65 1.54
CA LYS A 121 0.27 2.58 2.91
C LYS A 121 -0.30 3.93 3.37
N THR A 122 0.40 5.02 3.10
CA THR A 122 -0.03 6.36 3.47
C THR A 122 -1.33 6.76 2.77
N VAL A 123 -1.46 6.47 1.47
CA VAL A 123 -2.66 6.74 0.69
C VAL A 123 -3.85 5.93 1.23
N ILE A 124 -3.66 4.65 1.52
CA ILE A 124 -4.69 3.77 2.12
C ILE A 124 -5.19 4.30 3.46
N GLN A 125 -4.32 4.88 4.28
CA GLN A 125 -4.66 5.38 5.61
C GLN A 125 -5.26 6.80 5.60
N SER A 126 -5.03 7.55 4.54
CA SER A 126 -5.59 8.89 4.37
C SER A 126 -7.12 8.85 4.27
N LYS A 127 -7.80 9.89 4.77
CA LYS A 127 -9.23 10.11 4.49
C LYS A 127 -9.37 10.46 3.02
N SER A 128 -9.45 9.43 2.19
CA SER A 128 -9.50 9.56 0.74
C SER A 128 -10.85 10.15 0.30
N PRO A 129 -10.90 10.95 -0.78
CA PRO A 129 -12.16 11.29 -1.42
C PRO A 129 -12.94 10.02 -1.79
N HIS A 130 -14.27 10.08 -1.70
CA HIS A 130 -15.17 8.94 -1.95
C HIS A 130 -15.01 8.30 -3.34
N ARG A 131 -14.38 9.01 -4.29
CA ARG A 131 -14.20 8.58 -5.68
C ARG A 131 -12.72 8.52 -6.05
N ARG A 132 -11.97 7.69 -5.33
CA ARG A 132 -10.58 7.42 -5.72
C ARG A 132 -10.46 6.25 -6.68
N PRO A 133 -9.53 6.29 -7.64
CA PRO A 133 -9.12 5.08 -8.34
C PRO A 133 -8.53 4.07 -7.36
N TYR A 134 -8.62 2.79 -7.71
CA TYR A 134 -8.01 1.72 -6.94
C TYR A 134 -6.49 1.78 -7.06
N LEU A 135 -5.79 1.49 -5.97
CA LEU A 135 -4.35 1.23 -6.04
C LEU A 135 -4.14 -0.13 -6.68
N MET A 136 -3.16 -0.27 -7.57
CA MET A 136 -2.86 -1.53 -8.26
C MET A 136 -2.69 -2.68 -7.27
N LEU A 137 -1.98 -2.41 -6.16
CA LEU A 137 -1.81 -3.35 -5.06
C LEU A 137 -3.14 -3.91 -4.52
N GLU A 138 -4.22 -3.11 -4.47
CA GLU A 138 -5.52 -3.56 -3.96
C GLU A 138 -6.22 -4.57 -4.88
N MET A 139 -5.77 -4.69 -6.14
CA MET A 139 -6.33 -5.60 -7.15
C MET A 139 -5.43 -6.81 -7.43
N GLN A 140 -4.25 -6.88 -6.81
CA GLN A 140 -3.27 -7.93 -7.03
C GLN A 140 -3.51 -9.17 -6.15
N ASN A 141 -2.78 -10.24 -6.45
CA ASN A 141 -2.76 -11.43 -5.62
C ASN A 141 -2.38 -11.07 -4.17
N PRO A 142 -3.24 -11.35 -3.17
CA PRO A 142 -3.00 -11.00 -1.77
C PRO A 142 -1.73 -11.61 -1.18
N LEU A 143 -1.22 -12.69 -1.77
CA LEU A 143 -0.03 -13.40 -1.30
C LEU A 143 1.28 -12.76 -1.77
N LEU A 144 1.24 -11.81 -2.72
CA LEU A 144 2.43 -11.19 -3.28
C LEU A 144 3.35 -10.58 -2.20
N LEU A 145 2.76 -9.94 -1.19
CA LEU A 145 3.53 -9.36 -0.08
C LEU A 145 3.71 -10.34 1.10
N VAL A 146 2.99 -11.46 1.11
CA VAL A 146 3.15 -12.50 2.14
C VAL A 146 4.45 -13.26 1.92
N SER A 147 4.84 -13.50 0.68
CA SER A 147 6.11 -14.18 0.37
C SER A 147 7.31 -13.42 0.93
N LEU A 148 7.29 -12.09 0.91
CA LEU A 148 8.30 -11.25 1.56
C LEU A 148 8.38 -11.43 3.08
N ILE A 149 7.30 -11.92 3.70
CA ILE A 149 7.20 -12.21 5.14
C ILE A 149 7.47 -13.69 5.41
N ASP A 150 7.83 -14.49 4.42
CA ASP A 150 8.40 -15.81 4.71
C ASP A 150 9.68 -15.64 5.53
N LYS A 151 9.82 -16.43 6.59
CA LYS A 151 10.87 -16.25 7.62
C LYS A 151 12.27 -16.12 7.02
N ASN A 152 12.59 -16.96 6.04
CA ASN A 152 13.92 -16.96 5.43
C ASN A 152 14.20 -15.65 4.66
N GLN A 153 13.17 -15.09 4.02
CA GLN A 153 13.27 -13.82 3.30
C GLN A 153 13.29 -12.64 4.28
N TRP A 154 12.43 -12.71 5.28
CA TRP A 154 12.24 -11.64 6.25
C TRP A 154 13.48 -11.39 7.10
N ASP A 155 14.12 -12.44 7.60
CA ASP A 155 15.35 -12.32 8.41
C ASP A 155 16.45 -11.58 7.59
N GLN A 156 16.54 -11.83 6.28
CA GLN A 156 17.47 -11.11 5.38
C GLN A 156 17.06 -9.65 5.16
N LEU A 157 15.77 -9.40 4.97
CA LEU A 157 15.26 -8.04 4.83
C LEU A 157 15.51 -7.21 6.10
N GLU A 158 15.42 -7.80 7.29
CA GLU A 158 15.77 -7.16 8.57
C GLU A 158 17.26 -6.80 8.65
N HIS A 159 18.15 -7.54 8.00
CA HIS A 159 19.58 -7.19 7.91
C HIS A 159 19.86 -6.01 6.99
N VAL A 160 19.09 -5.86 5.90
CA VAL A 160 19.35 -4.84 4.86
C VAL A 160 18.58 -3.54 5.13
N PHE A 161 17.38 -3.62 5.70
CA PHE A 161 16.44 -2.51 5.83
C PHE A 161 16.10 -2.17 7.27
N THR A 162 15.79 -0.90 7.51
CA THR A 162 15.34 -0.46 8.83
C THR A 162 13.90 -0.90 9.08
N ARG A 163 13.54 -1.07 10.36
CA ARG A 163 12.17 -1.37 10.78
C ARG A 163 11.11 -0.42 10.20
N LYS A 164 11.44 0.87 10.02
CA LYS A 164 10.51 1.86 9.42
C LYS A 164 10.23 1.57 7.95
N GLN A 165 11.21 1.08 7.20
CA GLN A 165 11.08 0.71 5.78
C GLN A 165 10.33 -0.61 5.59
N LEU A 166 10.43 -1.53 6.57
CA LEU A 166 9.76 -2.83 6.55
C LEU A 166 8.31 -2.79 7.04
N ALA A 167 7.96 -1.84 7.91
CA ALA A 167 6.61 -1.69 8.47
C ALA A 167 5.46 -1.60 7.43
N PRO A 168 5.63 -0.95 6.26
CA PRO A 168 4.65 -0.97 5.19
C PRO A 168 4.34 -2.37 4.66
N VAL A 169 5.34 -3.24 4.52
CA VAL A 169 5.16 -4.60 4.00
C VAL A 169 4.25 -5.41 4.91
N VAL A 170 4.58 -5.44 6.21
CA VAL A 170 3.76 -6.16 7.20
C VAL A 170 2.33 -5.68 7.21
N TYR A 171 2.13 -4.35 7.25
CA TYR A 171 0.78 -3.79 7.28
C TYR A 171 -0.02 -4.12 6.02
N LEU A 172 0.59 -3.95 4.84
CA LEU A 172 -0.10 -4.13 3.56
C LEU A 172 -0.40 -5.62 3.30
N ALA A 173 0.55 -6.52 3.56
CA ALA A 173 0.35 -7.96 3.42
C ALA A 173 -0.79 -8.45 4.33
N VAL A 174 -0.72 -8.13 5.62
CA VAL A 174 -1.76 -8.53 6.59
C VAL A 174 -3.13 -7.97 6.19
N ARG A 175 -3.19 -6.70 5.75
CA ARG A 175 -4.44 -6.08 5.31
C ARG A 175 -5.00 -6.75 4.05
N GLN A 176 -4.18 -7.01 3.04
CA GLN A 176 -4.64 -7.64 1.80
C GLN A 176 -5.18 -9.03 2.06
N VAL A 177 -4.43 -9.85 2.80
CA VAL A 177 -4.85 -11.20 3.16
C VAL A 177 -6.10 -11.17 4.02
N GLU A 178 -6.20 -10.27 5.00
CA GLU A 178 -7.39 -10.17 5.84
C GLU A 178 -8.64 -9.84 5.01
N LEU A 179 -8.53 -8.89 4.08
CA LEU A 179 -9.63 -8.49 3.19
C LEU A 179 -10.03 -9.62 2.21
N ALA A 180 -9.06 -10.39 1.73
CA ALA A 180 -9.28 -11.42 0.73
C ALA A 180 -9.46 -12.84 1.31
N TRP A 181 -9.36 -13.02 2.64
CA TRP A 181 -9.27 -14.33 3.30
C TRP A 181 -10.33 -15.33 2.82
N ASP A 182 -11.59 -14.91 2.78
CA ASP A 182 -12.72 -15.76 2.42
C ASP A 182 -12.76 -16.10 0.91
N GLN A 183 -11.97 -15.38 0.10
CA GLN A 183 -11.79 -15.60 -1.34
C GLN A 183 -10.54 -16.43 -1.65
N LEU A 184 -9.66 -16.65 -0.67
CA LEU A 184 -8.47 -17.46 -0.86
C LEU A 184 -8.83 -18.94 -0.96
N LEU A 185 -8.10 -19.65 -1.82
CA LEU A 185 -8.14 -21.12 -1.87
C LEU A 185 -7.62 -21.70 -0.54
N VAL A 186 -8.06 -22.91 -0.19
CA VAL A 186 -7.62 -23.61 1.03
C VAL A 186 -6.09 -23.75 1.06
N THR A 187 -5.46 -24.06 -0.08
CA THR A 187 -3.99 -24.14 -0.21
C THR A 187 -3.30 -22.82 0.15
N ASP A 188 -3.93 -21.70 -0.19
CA ASP A 188 -3.38 -20.36 -0.01
C ASP A 188 -3.55 -19.92 1.44
N GLN A 189 -4.68 -20.27 2.07
CA GLN A 189 -4.90 -20.08 3.50
C GLN A 189 -3.89 -20.89 4.34
N LEU A 190 -3.61 -22.14 3.95
CA LEU A 190 -2.61 -22.98 4.60
C LEU A 190 -1.20 -22.37 4.46
N TYR A 191 -0.84 -21.91 3.27
CA TYR A 191 0.43 -21.21 3.04
C TYR A 191 0.57 -19.98 3.94
N VAL A 192 -0.46 -19.13 4.01
CA VAL A 192 -0.48 -17.97 4.92
C VAL A 192 -0.27 -18.44 6.37
N ARG A 193 -1.03 -19.44 6.83
CA ARG A 193 -0.88 -19.96 8.19
C ARG A 193 0.55 -20.43 8.47
N ASP A 194 1.16 -21.11 7.51
CA ASP A 194 2.52 -21.63 7.62
C ASP A 194 3.59 -20.54 7.64
N VAL A 195 3.42 -19.47 6.85
CA VAL A 195 4.31 -18.30 6.91
C VAL A 195 4.21 -17.60 8.26
N PHE A 196 2.99 -17.36 8.74
CA PHE A 196 2.80 -16.60 9.98
C PHE A 196 3.20 -17.42 11.22
N LYS A 197 2.92 -18.73 11.31
CA LYS A 197 3.21 -19.54 12.53
C LYS A 197 4.64 -19.37 13.09
N ASP A 198 5.61 -19.09 12.23
CA ASP A 198 7.02 -18.92 12.57
C ASP A 198 7.34 -17.66 13.39
N TYR A 199 6.39 -16.72 13.52
CA TYR A 199 6.56 -15.42 14.18
C TYR A 199 6.08 -15.34 15.64
N GLY A 200 5.85 -16.46 16.33
CA GLY A 200 5.65 -16.50 17.79
C GLY A 200 4.68 -17.56 18.28
N ARG A 201 4.39 -17.60 19.59
CA ARG A 201 3.46 -18.57 20.21
C ARG A 201 2.03 -18.49 19.65
N SER A 202 1.69 -17.38 18.99
CA SER A 202 0.47 -17.17 18.21
C SER A 202 0.68 -16.95 16.71
N GLY A 203 1.92 -17.04 16.22
CA GLY A 203 2.28 -16.82 14.81
C GLY A 203 2.35 -15.35 14.37
N MET A 204 2.23 -14.36 15.25
CA MET A 204 2.22 -12.96 14.77
C MET A 204 2.85 -11.93 15.74
N GLU A 205 3.31 -12.37 16.90
CA GLU A 205 3.83 -11.48 17.96
C GLU A 205 5.05 -10.68 17.51
N LYS A 206 5.99 -11.32 16.81
CA LYS A 206 7.19 -10.65 16.28
C LYS A 206 6.81 -9.62 15.21
N LEU A 207 5.86 -9.93 14.34
CA LEU A 207 5.39 -9.00 13.31
C LEU A 207 4.59 -7.82 13.88
N ALA A 208 3.94 -7.98 15.03
CA ALA A 208 3.20 -6.92 15.71
C ALA A 208 4.10 -5.73 16.12
N VAL A 209 5.41 -5.94 16.23
CA VAL A 209 6.42 -4.90 16.46
C VAL A 209 6.43 -3.90 15.29
N TYR A 210 6.16 -4.33 14.06
CA TYR A 210 6.13 -3.46 12.87
C TYR A 210 4.86 -2.62 12.75
N LEU A 211 3.85 -2.90 13.57
CA LEU A 211 2.52 -2.31 13.48
C LEU A 211 2.23 -1.36 14.66
N THR A 212 1.58 -0.24 14.36
CA THR A 212 1.03 0.66 15.37
C THR A 212 -0.12 0.01 16.13
N ARG A 213 -0.49 0.57 17.29
CA ARG A 213 -1.62 0.06 18.11
C ARG A 213 -2.93 -0.04 17.32
N ARG A 214 -3.18 0.88 16.38
CA ARG A 214 -4.37 0.87 15.52
C ARG A 214 -4.31 -0.24 14.46
N GLU A 215 -3.14 -0.41 13.83
CA GLU A 215 -2.91 -1.41 12.77
C GLU A 215 -2.96 -2.84 13.31
N ARG A 216 -2.55 -3.06 14.56
CA ARG A 216 -2.64 -4.37 15.23
C ARG A 216 -4.06 -4.95 15.27
N ARG A 217 -5.10 -4.14 15.08
CA ARG A 217 -6.49 -4.65 14.98
C ARG A 217 -6.67 -5.53 13.74
N VAL A 218 -6.06 -5.16 12.62
CA VAL A 218 -6.11 -5.92 11.36
C VAL A 218 -5.35 -7.24 11.54
N LEU A 219 -4.18 -7.19 12.18
CA LEU A 219 -3.41 -8.38 12.53
C LEU A 219 -4.21 -9.36 13.40
N LYS A 220 -4.86 -8.86 14.46
CA LYS A 220 -5.71 -9.68 15.34
C LYS A 220 -6.92 -10.27 14.62
N ALA A 221 -7.50 -9.54 13.67
CA ALA A 221 -8.61 -10.04 12.86
C ALA A 221 -8.16 -11.21 11.98
N LEU A 222 -7.00 -11.07 11.32
CA LEU A 222 -6.39 -12.15 10.55
C LEU A 222 -5.99 -13.35 11.43
N GLU A 223 -5.38 -13.10 12.59
CA GLU A 223 -5.02 -14.14 13.57
C GLU A 223 -6.24 -14.97 13.98
N LYS A 224 -7.39 -14.31 14.22
CA LYS A 224 -8.65 -15.01 14.53
C LYS A 224 -9.12 -15.88 13.37
N LYS A 225 -9.05 -15.36 12.13
CA LYS A 225 -9.42 -16.10 10.91
C LYS A 225 -8.56 -17.36 10.74
N ILE A 226 -7.24 -17.23 10.88
CA ILE A 226 -6.27 -18.34 10.79
C ILE A 226 -6.50 -19.43 11.84
N ARG A 227 -6.99 -19.08 13.05
CA ARG A 227 -7.25 -20.06 14.11
C ARG A 227 -8.56 -20.81 13.95
N THR A 228 -9.53 -20.21 13.28
CA THR A 228 -10.89 -20.74 13.18
C THR A 228 -11.03 -21.74 12.02
N ASN A 229 -10.15 -21.63 11.01
CA ASN A 229 -10.14 -22.45 9.79
C ASN A 229 -8.89 -23.34 9.75
#